data_AF-A0ABD1IL37-F1
#
_entry.id   AF-A0ABD1IL37-F1
#
_cell.length_a   1.000
_cell.length_b   1.000
_cell.length_c   1.000
_cell.angle_alpha   90.00
_cell.angle_beta   90.00
_cell.angle_gamma   90.00
#
_symmetry.space_group_name_H-M   'P 1'
#
loop_
_entity.id
_entity.type
_entity.pdbx_description
1 polymer ?
#
loop_
_entity_poly.entity_id
_entity_poly.type
_entity_poly.pdbx_seq_one_letter_code
_entity_poly.pdbx_strand_id
1 'polypeptide(L)'
;MGPSGSGKTTLLNVLAGQLAYIRQEDLFFSQLTVRETLSLAAELQLQDISSPEARDQYVTDLLFKTGLVSCADSRVGDAKVRGISGGEKKRLSLACELIASPSVIFADEPTTGLDAFQAEKVMETLRQLALDGHTVICSIHQPRGSVYAKFDDIVLPTEGSLVYAGPARDGALAYFSKFGFICPDHVNPAEFLADLISVDYSSAESLDASQKRIDGLIELFSEQIPSTLYGTSLTELDLKDTTILRKKAITKGKGGWWRQFCLLLRRAWMQASRDGPTNKVRSRMSIASAIIFGSVFWSMGRSQTSIQDRMGLLQVAAINTAMAALTKTVGVFPKERAIVDRERAKGSYSLVPYLLSKLLAEIPVGAAFPLLFGTVLYPMTRLHPTMSSSGSRTIFYDFIHCIWRLLRQCREHTDHLPLTFLSSDGHFKGIALMNSAGFSLIIRTPLTFRLLEPLESETEEPYQQPEAPLPDDQGANSEIKKVAQVSENAW
;
A
#
# COMPACT_ATOMS: atom_id res chain seq x y z
N MET A 1 6.46 21.15 21.56
CA MET A 1 6.23 22.18 20.52
C MET A 1 7.57 22.77 20.10
N GLY A 2 7.81 23.06 18.82
CA GLY A 2 9.11 23.58 18.38
C GLY A 2 9.20 23.82 16.87
N PRO A 3 10.23 24.53 16.38
CA PRO A 3 10.34 24.95 14.99
C PRO A 3 10.57 23.77 14.04
N SER A 4 10.30 23.95 12.76
CA SER A 4 10.58 22.91 11.75
C SER A 4 12.05 22.46 11.82
N GLY A 5 12.28 21.15 11.76
CA GLY A 5 13.63 20.58 11.91
C GLY A 5 14.13 20.39 13.34
N SER A 6 13.39 20.79 14.39
CA SER A 6 13.87 20.68 15.78
C SER A 6 13.90 19.27 16.39
N GLY A 7 13.79 18.21 15.58
CA GLY A 7 13.88 16.82 16.04
C GLY A 7 12.63 16.23 16.70
N LYS A 8 11.50 16.95 16.75
CA LYS A 8 10.23 16.50 17.37
C LYS A 8 9.74 15.14 16.87
N THR A 9 9.60 15.00 15.56
CA THR A 9 9.13 13.77 14.92
C THR A 9 10.11 12.62 15.15
N THR A 10 11.42 12.89 15.11
CA THR A 10 12.45 11.90 15.41
C THR A 10 12.35 11.42 16.85
N LEU A 11 12.23 12.33 17.81
CA LEU A 11 12.06 12.03 19.23
C LEU A 11 10.82 11.16 19.46
N LEU A 12 9.67 11.55 18.90
CA LEU A 12 8.44 10.75 19.01
C LEU A 12 8.60 9.36 18.39
N ASN A 13 9.22 9.24 17.23
CA ASN A 13 9.44 7.95 16.58
C ASN A 13 10.32 7.02 17.42
N VAL A 14 11.36 7.55 18.06
CA VAL A 14 12.26 6.79 18.94
C VAL A 14 11.52 6.34 20.20
N LEU A 15 10.72 7.22 20.82
CA LEU A 15 9.96 6.90 22.03
C LEU A 15 8.78 5.96 21.77
N ALA A 16 8.14 6.07 20.60
CA ALA A 16 6.94 5.32 20.29
C ALA A 16 7.20 3.82 20.24
N GLY A 17 8.34 3.35 19.71
CA GLY A 17 8.68 1.92 19.68
C GLY A 17 7.53 1.03 19.18
N GLN A 18 6.99 0.17 20.06
CA GLN A 18 5.82 -0.71 19.78
C GLN A 18 4.48 -0.18 20.36
N LEU A 19 4.47 1.03 20.91
CA LEU A 19 3.29 1.67 21.51
C LEU A 19 2.38 2.28 20.42
N ALA A 20 1.23 2.81 20.83
CA ALA A 20 0.29 3.43 19.93
C ALA A 20 0.86 4.72 19.33
N TYR A 21 0.98 4.76 18.00
CA TYR A 21 1.59 5.86 17.27
C TYR A 21 0.70 6.32 16.11
N ILE A 22 0.16 7.53 16.25
CA ILE A 22 -0.62 8.22 15.23
C ILE A 22 0.35 9.02 14.38
N ARG A 23 0.48 8.64 13.11
CA ARG A 23 1.37 9.30 12.16
C ARG A 23 0.77 10.62 11.66
N GLN A 24 1.62 11.48 11.11
CA GLN A 24 1.18 12.68 10.42
C GLN A 24 0.27 12.35 9.23
N GLU A 25 0.66 11.38 8.39
CA GLU A 25 -0.14 10.92 7.25
C GLU A 25 -1.14 9.80 7.61
N ASP A 26 -2.43 10.07 7.37
CA ASP A 26 -3.50 9.10 7.53
C ASP A 26 -3.70 8.28 6.26
N LEU A 27 -3.13 7.09 6.23
CA LEU A 27 -3.28 6.13 5.14
C LEU A 27 -4.34 5.07 5.48
N PHE A 28 -5.40 5.02 4.68
CA PHE A 28 -6.51 4.07 4.79
C PHE A 28 -6.92 3.55 3.42
N PHE A 29 -7.62 2.40 3.43
CA PHE A 29 -8.24 1.87 2.23
C PHE A 29 -9.49 2.68 1.88
N SER A 30 -9.45 3.38 0.75
CA SER A 30 -10.50 4.32 0.33
C SER A 30 -11.84 3.66 0.00
N GLN A 31 -11.84 2.35 -0.28
CA GLN A 31 -13.03 1.58 -0.66
C GLN A 31 -13.87 1.12 0.53
N LEU A 32 -13.33 1.19 1.75
CA LEU A 32 -13.99 0.76 2.98
C LEU A 32 -14.71 1.93 3.65
N THR A 33 -15.72 1.61 4.45
CA THR A 33 -16.38 2.58 5.34
C THR A 33 -15.61 2.75 6.65
N VAL A 34 -15.92 3.80 7.40
CA VAL A 34 -15.35 4.06 8.73
C VAL A 34 -15.63 2.88 9.67
N ARG A 35 -16.88 2.41 9.73
CA ARG A 35 -17.30 1.26 10.54
C ARG A 35 -16.60 -0.02 10.11
N GLU A 36 -16.57 -0.34 8.82
CA GLU A 36 -15.87 -1.55 8.33
C GLU A 36 -14.38 -1.52 8.67
N THR A 37 -13.74 -0.35 8.60
CA THR A 37 -12.32 -0.19 8.94
C THR A 37 -12.09 -0.48 10.42
N LEU A 38 -12.92 0.08 11.31
CA LEU A 38 -12.84 -0.15 12.76
C LEU A 38 -13.20 -1.57 13.15
N SER A 39 -14.26 -2.15 12.59
CA SER A 39 -14.66 -3.54 12.84
C SER A 39 -13.56 -4.52 12.43
N LEU A 40 -12.95 -4.34 11.25
CA LEU A 40 -11.84 -5.19 10.81
C LEU A 40 -10.61 -5.04 11.72
N ALA A 41 -10.27 -3.82 12.12
CA ALA A 41 -9.16 -3.58 13.04
C ALA A 41 -9.44 -4.19 14.43
N ALA A 42 -10.65 -4.06 14.94
CA ALA A 42 -11.11 -4.65 16.20
C ALA A 42 -11.09 -6.18 16.14
N GLU A 43 -11.55 -6.80 15.06
CA GLU A 43 -11.51 -8.26 14.92
C GLU A 43 -10.09 -8.83 14.82
N LEU A 44 -9.15 -8.09 14.25
CA LEU A 44 -7.74 -8.48 14.16
C LEU A 44 -7.00 -8.31 15.49
N GLN A 45 -7.30 -7.23 16.22
CA GLN A 45 -6.57 -6.85 17.44
C GLN A 45 -7.21 -7.37 18.74
N LEU A 46 -8.55 -7.41 18.82
CA LEU A 46 -9.32 -7.85 19.99
C LEU A 46 -9.78 -9.30 19.84
N GLN A 47 -8.87 -10.21 20.15
CA GLN A 47 -9.13 -11.64 20.05
C GLN A 47 -9.88 -12.21 21.25
N ASP A 48 -9.74 -11.57 22.41
CA ASP A 48 -10.32 -12.02 23.69
C ASP A 48 -11.84 -11.85 23.75
N ILE A 49 -12.40 -10.89 22.98
CA ILE A 49 -13.84 -10.67 22.90
C ILE A 49 -14.43 -11.70 21.94
N SER A 50 -14.87 -12.86 22.41
CA SER A 50 -15.33 -13.93 21.52
C SER A 50 -16.64 -13.61 20.78
N SER A 51 -17.59 -12.94 21.45
CA SER A 51 -18.91 -12.60 20.88
C SER A 51 -18.82 -11.50 19.82
N PRO A 52 -19.41 -11.71 18.62
CA PRO A 52 -19.50 -10.68 17.59
C PRO A 52 -20.34 -9.48 18.05
N GLU A 53 -21.39 -9.70 18.82
CA GLU A 53 -22.25 -8.62 19.35
C GLU A 53 -21.48 -7.71 20.30
N ALA A 54 -20.66 -8.28 21.19
CA ALA A 54 -19.82 -7.50 22.10
C ALA A 54 -18.77 -6.67 21.34
N ARG A 55 -18.24 -7.19 20.23
CA ARG A 55 -17.33 -6.42 19.36
C ARG A 55 -18.03 -5.28 18.64
N ASP A 56 -19.22 -5.51 18.10
CA ASP A 56 -20.00 -4.47 17.43
C ASP A 56 -20.42 -3.37 18.40
N GLN A 57 -20.76 -3.73 19.63
CA GLN A 57 -21.00 -2.76 20.71
C GLN A 57 -19.74 -1.95 21.01
N TYR A 58 -18.58 -2.60 21.16
CA TYR A 58 -17.30 -1.93 21.39
C TYR A 58 -16.95 -0.94 20.26
N VAL A 59 -17.11 -1.34 19.00
CA VAL A 59 -16.88 -0.47 17.83
C VAL A 59 -17.85 0.72 17.85
N THR A 60 -19.10 0.49 18.23
CA THR A 60 -20.11 1.54 18.34
C THR A 60 -19.74 2.53 19.44
N ASP A 61 -19.32 2.07 20.62
CA ASP A 61 -18.85 2.93 21.70
C ASP A 61 -17.62 3.74 21.29
N LEU A 62 -16.69 3.14 20.54
CA LEU A 62 -15.52 3.83 20.01
C LEU A 62 -15.89 4.92 18.98
N LEU A 63 -16.89 4.67 18.14
CA LEU A 63 -17.44 5.67 17.21
C LEU A 63 -18.06 6.85 17.97
N PHE A 64 -18.74 6.60 19.09
CA PHE A 64 -19.26 7.67 19.96
C PHE A 64 -18.13 8.47 20.62
N LYS A 65 -17.16 7.78 21.22
CA LYS A 65 -15.99 8.41 21.87
C LYS A 65 -15.18 9.30 20.92
N THR A 66 -15.05 8.90 19.66
CA THR A 66 -14.30 9.68 18.65
C THR A 66 -15.17 10.63 17.84
N GLY A 67 -16.48 10.67 18.09
CA GLY A 67 -17.43 11.55 17.41
C GLY A 67 -17.52 11.29 15.90
N LEU A 68 -17.46 10.01 15.50
CA LEU A 68 -17.51 9.54 14.10
C LEU A 68 -18.84 8.89 13.72
N VAL A 69 -19.83 8.92 14.62
CA VAL A 69 -21.14 8.27 14.42
C VAL A 69 -21.84 8.74 13.15
N SER A 70 -21.78 10.05 12.85
CA SER A 70 -22.43 10.63 11.67
C SER A 70 -21.86 10.12 10.34
N CYS A 71 -20.59 9.70 10.32
CA CYS A 71 -19.90 9.22 9.12
C CYS A 71 -19.52 7.73 9.20
N ALA A 72 -20.07 6.97 10.16
CA ALA A 72 -19.75 5.56 10.38
C ALA A 72 -19.91 4.70 9.11
N ASP A 73 -20.99 4.89 8.36
CA ASP A 73 -21.28 4.10 7.16
C ASP A 73 -20.84 4.81 5.85
N SER A 74 -20.13 5.94 5.98
CA SER A 74 -19.56 6.67 4.86
C SER A 74 -18.20 6.09 4.46
N ARG A 75 -17.88 6.11 3.16
CA ARG A 75 -16.57 5.66 2.65
C ARG A 75 -15.47 6.61 3.08
N VAL A 76 -14.31 6.05 3.44
CA VAL A 76 -13.14 6.85 3.84
C VAL A 76 -12.65 7.72 2.68
N GLY A 77 -12.62 7.17 1.45
CA GLY A 77 -12.18 7.91 0.27
C GLY A 77 -10.68 8.19 0.20
N ASP A 78 -10.29 8.91 -0.84
CA ASP A 78 -8.92 9.36 -1.14
C ASP A 78 -9.02 10.69 -1.94
N ALA A 79 -7.91 11.33 -2.28
CA ALA A 79 -7.85 12.52 -3.13
C ALA A 79 -8.61 12.35 -4.47
N LYS A 80 -8.75 11.11 -4.97
CA LYS A 80 -9.48 10.79 -6.21
C LYS A 80 -10.96 10.45 -6.02
N VAL A 81 -11.36 10.04 -4.82
CA VAL A 81 -12.71 9.55 -4.52
C VAL A 81 -13.21 10.25 -3.27
N ARG A 82 -14.27 11.05 -3.42
CA ARG A 82 -14.90 11.75 -2.30
C ARG A 82 -15.21 10.77 -1.16
N GLY A 83 -14.81 11.14 0.05
CA GLY A 83 -15.06 10.41 1.27
C GLY A 83 -15.23 11.35 2.46
N ILE A 84 -14.80 10.91 3.63
CA ILE A 84 -14.84 11.68 4.87
C ILE A 84 -13.87 12.88 4.83
N SER A 85 -14.12 13.88 5.66
CA SER A 85 -13.25 15.05 5.82
C SER A 85 -11.88 14.69 6.42
N GLY A 86 -10.90 15.56 6.25
CA GLY A 86 -9.56 15.37 6.84
C GLY A 86 -9.60 15.20 8.36
N GLY A 87 -10.43 16.00 9.06
CA GLY A 87 -10.58 15.91 10.52
C GLY A 87 -11.23 14.61 10.98
N GLU A 88 -12.22 14.10 10.23
CA GLU A 88 -12.80 12.78 10.47
C GLU A 88 -11.78 11.66 10.21
N LYS A 89 -10.96 11.79 9.16
CA LYS A 89 -9.89 10.83 8.85
C LYS A 89 -8.85 10.76 9.97
N LYS A 90 -8.49 11.90 10.57
CA LYS A 90 -7.57 11.95 11.71
C LYS A 90 -8.17 11.30 12.95
N ARG A 91 -9.44 11.56 13.24
CA ARG A 91 -10.18 10.90 14.34
C ARG A 91 -10.35 9.40 14.10
N LEU A 92 -10.47 8.95 12.84
CA LEU A 92 -10.45 7.52 12.50
C LEU A 92 -9.07 6.89 12.75
N SER A 93 -7.99 7.61 12.50
CA SER A 93 -6.62 7.19 12.84
C SER A 93 -6.45 7.03 14.35
N LEU A 94 -6.92 8.01 15.12
CA LEU A 94 -6.98 7.94 16.57
C LEU A 94 -7.80 6.72 17.03
N ALA A 95 -9.02 6.54 16.51
CA ALA A 95 -9.87 5.39 16.83
C ALA A 95 -9.17 4.05 16.55
N CYS A 96 -8.48 3.91 15.40
CA CYS A 96 -7.72 2.70 15.07
C CYS A 96 -6.58 2.38 16.05
N GLU A 97 -5.93 3.41 16.63
CA GLU A 97 -4.90 3.19 17.65
C GLU A 97 -5.51 2.87 19.03
N LEU A 98 -6.70 3.39 19.32
CA LEU A 98 -7.39 3.19 20.59
C LEU A 98 -8.00 1.80 20.77
N ILE A 99 -8.22 1.05 19.69
CA ILE A 99 -8.77 -0.32 19.74
C ILE A 99 -7.95 -1.20 20.69
N ALA A 100 -6.63 -1.09 20.67
CA ALA A 100 -5.75 -1.86 21.54
C ALA A 100 -5.72 -1.34 23.00
N SER A 101 -6.50 -0.30 23.33
CA SER A 101 -6.54 0.39 24.62
C SER A 101 -5.14 0.66 25.20
N PRO A 102 -4.27 1.35 24.46
CA PRO A 102 -2.88 1.59 24.85
C PRO A 102 -2.80 2.50 26.08
N SER A 103 -1.85 2.26 26.99
CA SER A 103 -1.61 3.16 28.13
C SER A 103 -1.01 4.51 27.71
N VAL A 104 -0.16 4.51 26.68
CA VAL A 104 0.52 5.69 26.14
C VAL A 104 0.21 5.84 24.66
N ILE A 105 -0.20 7.05 24.26
CA ILE A 105 -0.57 7.42 22.90
C ILE A 105 0.38 8.51 22.42
N PHE A 106 1.09 8.23 21.34
CA PHE A 106 1.93 9.20 20.65
C PHE A 106 1.20 9.73 19.42
N ALA A 107 1.10 11.04 19.28
CA ALA A 107 0.45 11.69 18.14
C ALA A 107 1.42 12.66 17.45
N ASP A 108 1.82 12.31 16.24
CA ASP A 108 2.69 13.16 15.43
C ASP A 108 1.86 14.13 14.60
N GLU A 109 1.95 15.41 14.92
CA GLU A 109 1.27 16.51 14.26
C GLU A 109 -0.23 16.26 14.03
N PRO A 110 -1.03 16.12 15.10
CA PRO A 110 -2.43 15.72 14.99
C PRO A 110 -3.31 16.79 14.34
N THR A 111 -2.86 18.05 14.31
CA THR A 111 -3.62 19.19 13.81
C THR A 111 -3.19 19.67 12.42
N THR A 112 -2.14 19.08 11.83
CA THR A 112 -1.60 19.54 10.54
C THR A 112 -2.58 19.24 9.40
N GLY A 113 -2.80 20.22 8.53
CA GLY A 113 -3.71 20.11 7.38
C GLY A 113 -5.21 20.18 7.73
N LEU A 114 -5.55 20.53 8.99
CA LEU A 114 -6.93 20.73 9.44
C LEU A 114 -7.25 22.22 9.55
N ASP A 115 -8.53 22.56 9.37
CA ASP A 115 -9.03 23.86 9.78
C ASP A 115 -9.06 23.98 11.30
N ALA A 116 -9.28 25.20 11.79
CA ALA A 116 -9.28 25.51 13.21
C ALA A 116 -10.25 24.65 14.03
N PHE A 117 -11.45 24.47 13.50
CA PHE A 117 -12.55 23.82 14.20
C PHE A 117 -12.34 22.31 14.29
N GLN A 118 -11.88 21.68 13.21
CA GLN A 118 -11.53 20.26 13.22
C GLN A 118 -10.29 19.99 14.07
N ALA A 119 -9.28 20.87 14.03
CA ALA A 119 -8.11 20.77 14.90
C ALA A 119 -8.50 20.80 16.38
N GLU A 120 -9.40 21.72 16.78
CA GLU A 120 -9.88 21.78 18.15
C GLU A 120 -10.60 20.50 18.59
N LYS A 121 -11.49 19.94 17.74
CA LYS A 121 -12.17 18.67 18.03
C LYS A 121 -11.21 17.49 18.20
N VAL A 122 -10.16 17.41 17.37
CA VAL A 122 -9.13 16.38 17.51
C VAL A 122 -8.42 16.53 18.86
N MET A 123 -8.06 17.75 19.24
CA MET A 123 -7.39 18.04 20.51
C MET A 123 -8.28 17.80 21.72
N GLU A 124 -9.59 18.06 21.62
CA GLU A 124 -10.56 17.70 22.66
C GLU A 124 -10.66 16.20 22.87
N THR A 125 -10.66 15.43 21.77
CA THR A 125 -10.67 13.96 21.86
C THR A 125 -9.39 13.46 22.55
N LEU A 126 -8.22 14.01 22.18
CA LEU A 126 -6.95 13.68 22.84
C LEU A 126 -6.93 14.05 24.33
N ARG A 127 -7.49 15.20 24.68
CA ARG A 127 -7.62 15.63 26.09
C ARG A 127 -8.58 14.72 26.88
N GLN A 128 -9.70 14.33 26.29
CA GLN A 128 -10.63 13.38 26.94
C GLN A 128 -9.95 12.05 27.22
N LEU A 129 -9.15 11.53 26.29
CA LEU A 129 -8.36 10.32 26.51
C LEU A 129 -7.35 10.50 27.65
N ALA A 130 -6.74 11.67 27.76
CA ALA A 130 -5.85 11.97 28.89
C ALA A 130 -6.60 11.95 30.22
N LEU A 131 -7.81 12.52 30.28
CA LEU A 131 -8.69 12.51 31.45
C LEU A 131 -9.19 11.09 31.80
N ASP A 132 -9.37 10.23 30.81
CA ASP A 132 -9.72 8.82 30.98
C ASP A 132 -8.55 7.96 31.52
N GLY A 133 -7.37 8.55 31.74
CA GLY A 133 -6.20 7.91 32.34
C GLY A 133 -5.14 7.45 31.34
N HIS A 134 -5.22 7.86 30.08
CA HIS A 134 -4.16 7.62 29.09
C HIS A 134 -3.06 8.69 29.16
N THR A 135 -1.81 8.33 28.92
CA THR A 135 -0.75 9.34 28.71
C THR A 135 -0.71 9.72 27.24
N VAL A 136 -0.97 10.99 26.91
CA VAL A 136 -0.96 11.48 25.52
C VAL A 136 0.25 12.38 25.30
N ILE A 137 1.09 12.02 24.35
CA ILE A 137 2.28 12.78 23.96
C ILE A 137 2.10 13.19 22.51
N CYS A 138 2.15 14.50 22.21
CA CYS A 138 1.96 14.98 20.84
C CYS A 138 3.01 16.00 20.41
N SER A 139 3.37 15.97 19.12
CA SER A 139 4.10 17.05 18.46
C SER A 139 3.08 17.97 17.81
N ILE A 140 3.19 19.28 18.04
CA ILE A 140 2.33 20.27 17.40
C ILE A 140 3.20 21.40 16.85
N HIS A 141 2.92 21.77 15.61
CA HIS A 141 3.49 22.92 14.92
C HIS A 141 2.50 24.08 15.04
N GLN A 142 2.85 25.13 15.78
CA GLN A 142 2.08 26.37 15.93
C GLN A 142 0.59 26.18 16.32
N PRO A 143 0.28 25.78 17.57
CA PRO A 143 -1.10 25.69 18.04
C PRO A 143 -1.74 27.07 18.19
N ARG A 144 -3.05 27.13 17.94
CA ARG A 144 -3.88 28.28 18.34
C ARG A 144 -3.95 28.39 19.86
N GLY A 145 -4.21 29.58 20.38
CA GLY A 145 -4.35 29.82 21.81
C GLY A 145 -5.39 28.90 22.50
N SER A 146 -6.50 28.57 21.82
CA SER A 146 -7.51 27.64 22.34
C SER A 146 -6.99 26.21 22.50
N VAL A 147 -6.07 25.77 21.63
CA VAL A 147 -5.40 24.47 21.72
C VAL A 147 -4.31 24.51 22.79
N TYR A 148 -3.54 25.59 22.85
CA TYR A 148 -2.49 25.78 23.86
C TYR A 148 -3.03 25.68 25.29
N ALA A 149 -4.19 26.27 25.55
CA ALA A 149 -4.86 26.21 26.85
C ALA A 149 -5.25 24.78 27.30
N LYS A 150 -5.31 23.82 26.36
CA LYS A 150 -5.64 22.41 26.64
C LYS A 150 -4.41 21.57 27.01
N PHE A 151 -3.19 22.10 26.93
CA PHE A 151 -1.98 21.38 27.35
C PHE A 151 -1.79 21.44 28.87
N ASP A 152 -1.41 20.30 29.44
CA ASP A 152 -0.97 20.20 30.83
C ASP A 152 0.52 20.56 30.93
N ASP A 153 1.35 19.87 30.15
CA ASP A 153 2.80 20.08 30.06
C ASP A 153 3.25 20.44 28.63
N ILE A 154 4.33 21.19 28.52
CA ILE A 154 4.99 21.55 27.25
C ILE A 154 6.48 21.26 27.32
N VAL A 155 6.99 20.71 26.21
CA VAL A 155 8.42 20.52 25.97
C VAL A 155 8.80 21.31 24.73
N LEU A 156 9.83 22.15 24.84
CA LEU A 156 10.34 23.01 23.79
C LEU A 156 11.74 22.56 23.34
N PRO A 157 11.85 21.74 22.27
CA PRO A 157 13.13 21.39 21.68
C PRO A 157 13.51 22.32 20.51
N THR A 158 14.79 22.68 20.46
CA THR A 158 15.45 23.45 19.39
C THR A 158 16.81 22.85 19.07
N GLU A 159 17.10 22.61 17.78
CA GLU A 159 18.35 22.04 17.27
C GLU A 159 18.84 20.76 18.00
N GLY A 160 17.91 19.95 18.53
CA GLY A 160 18.23 18.72 19.27
C GLY A 160 18.45 18.90 20.77
N SER A 161 18.44 20.14 21.26
CA SER A 161 18.54 20.51 22.68
C SER A 161 17.19 20.93 23.24
N LEU A 162 17.03 20.82 24.57
CA LEU A 162 15.84 21.28 25.28
C LEU A 162 16.05 22.69 25.83
N VAL A 163 15.07 23.55 25.61
CA VAL A 163 15.05 24.93 26.13
C VAL A 163 14.12 25.07 27.32
N TYR A 164 13.05 24.26 27.35
CA TYR A 164 12.10 24.22 28.44
C TYR A 164 11.36 22.87 28.48
N ALA A 165 11.10 22.38 29.68
CA ALA A 165 10.21 21.25 29.93
C ALA A 165 9.48 21.47 31.26
N GLY A 166 8.15 21.50 31.22
CA GLY A 166 7.33 21.74 32.42
C GLY A 166 5.90 22.15 32.10
N PRO A 167 5.17 22.71 33.08
CA PRO A 167 3.77 23.10 32.92
C PRO A 167 3.57 24.12 31.79
N ALA A 168 2.62 23.86 30.90
CA ALA A 168 2.44 24.67 29.70
C ALA A 168 2.00 26.11 30.00
N ARG A 169 0.91 26.27 30.74
CA ARG A 169 0.13 27.52 30.89
C ARG A 169 0.97 28.73 31.33
N ASP A 170 0.92 29.07 32.62
CA ASP A 170 1.66 30.20 33.18
C ASP A 170 3.12 29.81 33.46
N GLY A 171 3.41 28.51 33.57
CA GLY A 171 4.73 27.98 33.89
C GLY A 171 5.79 28.35 32.84
N ALA A 172 5.48 28.15 31.55
CA ALA A 172 6.40 28.50 30.47
C ALA A 172 6.62 30.03 30.39
N LEU A 173 5.55 30.82 30.44
CA LEU A 173 5.65 32.29 30.36
C LEU A 173 6.40 32.89 31.55
N ALA A 174 6.15 32.39 32.76
CA ALA A 174 6.87 32.82 33.96
C ALA A 174 8.36 32.45 33.92
N TYR A 175 8.72 31.33 33.29
CA TYR A 175 10.12 30.94 33.09
C TYR A 175 10.84 31.93 32.19
N PHE A 176 10.30 32.22 31.00
CA PHE A 176 10.95 33.13 30.05
C PHE A 176 10.94 34.60 30.52
N SER A 177 9.94 35.00 31.31
CA SER A 177 9.88 36.34 31.91
C SER A 177 11.06 36.63 32.85
N LYS A 178 11.59 35.63 33.56
CA LYS A 178 12.78 35.79 34.43
C LYS A 178 14.03 36.18 33.65
N PHE A 179 14.08 35.85 32.36
CA PHE A 179 15.20 36.14 31.47
C PHE A 179 14.94 37.38 30.60
N GLY A 180 13.92 38.17 30.93
CA GLY A 180 13.58 39.41 30.22
C GLY A 180 12.68 39.23 28.99
N PHE A 181 12.22 38.01 28.69
CA PHE A 181 11.32 37.74 27.58
C PHE A 181 9.86 37.78 28.06
N ILE A 182 9.19 38.91 27.85
CA ILE A 182 7.79 39.13 28.25
C ILE A 182 6.88 38.96 27.04
N CYS A 183 5.85 38.12 27.17
CA CYS A 183 4.83 37.95 26.14
C CYS A 183 3.86 39.14 26.16
N PRO A 184 3.60 39.81 25.03
CA PRO A 184 2.58 40.86 24.95
C PRO A 184 1.15 40.31 25.14
N ASP A 185 0.25 41.12 25.71
CA ASP A 185 -1.13 40.70 26.10
C ASP A 185 -2.03 40.26 24.93
N HIS A 186 -1.70 40.63 23.69
CA HIS A 186 -2.50 40.33 22.49
C HIS A 186 -1.83 39.32 21.56
N VAL A 187 -0.73 38.70 22.00
CA VAL A 187 0.00 37.69 21.22
C VAL A 187 -0.31 36.31 21.77
N ASN A 188 -0.49 35.34 20.87
CA ASN A 188 -0.68 33.95 21.27
C ASN A 188 0.59 33.45 21.99
N PRO A 189 0.50 32.98 23.26
CA PRO A 189 1.65 32.49 24.00
C PRO A 189 2.44 31.41 23.24
N ALA A 190 1.74 30.51 22.55
CA ALA A 190 2.39 29.48 21.77
C ALA A 190 3.25 30.06 20.64
N GLU A 191 2.75 31.07 19.95
CA GLU A 191 3.46 31.73 18.84
C GLU A 191 4.68 32.49 19.36
N PHE A 192 4.52 33.25 20.44
CA PHE A 192 5.62 33.91 21.13
C PHE A 192 6.73 32.92 21.53
N LEU A 193 6.36 31.78 22.13
CA LEU A 193 7.31 30.73 22.50
C LEU A 193 7.97 30.09 21.27
N ALA A 194 7.27 29.93 20.15
CA ALA A 194 7.82 29.39 18.91
C ALA A 194 8.88 30.32 18.32
N ASP A 195 8.60 31.61 18.27
CA ASP A 195 9.48 32.65 17.72
C ASP A 195 10.71 32.87 18.61
N LEU A 196 10.54 32.66 19.92
CA LEU A 196 11.64 32.74 20.89
C LEU A 196 12.69 31.65 20.67
N ILE A 197 12.27 30.47 20.22
CA ILE A 197 13.13 29.30 20.08
C ILE A 197 13.50 28.97 18.63
N SER A 198 13.09 29.81 17.66
CA SER A 198 13.42 29.66 16.24
C SER A 198 14.70 30.40 15.85
N VAL A 199 15.47 29.83 14.92
CA VAL A 199 16.61 30.49 14.28
C VAL A 199 16.13 31.27 13.06
N ASP A 200 16.48 32.55 12.95
CA ASP A 200 16.19 33.36 11.77
C ASP A 200 17.35 33.28 10.76
N TYR A 201 17.07 32.73 9.57
CA TYR A 201 18.02 32.59 8.45
C TYR A 201 17.98 33.75 7.44
N SER A 202 17.28 34.84 7.73
CA SER A 202 17.09 35.98 6.82
C SER A 202 18.38 36.74 6.49
N SER A 203 19.32 36.83 7.42
CA SER A 203 20.59 37.54 7.27
C SER A 203 21.69 36.94 8.15
N ALA A 204 22.96 37.19 7.82
CA ALA A 204 24.07 36.71 8.64
C ALA A 204 24.07 37.30 10.07
N GLU A 205 23.61 38.54 10.23
CA GLU A 205 23.50 39.22 11.52
C GLU A 205 22.35 38.65 12.37
N SER A 206 21.17 38.43 11.77
CA SER A 206 20.03 37.82 12.46
C SER A 206 20.27 36.37 12.82
N LEU A 207 21.06 35.65 12.02
CA LEU A 207 21.54 34.31 12.31
C LEU A 207 22.40 34.26 13.57
N ASP A 208 23.47 35.06 13.61
CA ASP A 208 24.39 35.09 14.75
C ASP A 208 23.67 35.53 16.04
N ALA A 209 22.78 36.52 15.95
CA ALA A 209 21.96 36.96 17.08
C ALA A 209 20.99 35.87 17.57
N SER A 210 20.32 35.17 16.65
CA SER A 210 19.38 34.10 16.98
C SER A 210 20.09 32.89 17.60
N GLN A 211 21.26 32.53 17.07
CA GLN A 211 22.05 31.42 17.59
C GLN A 211 22.53 31.70 19.01
N LYS A 212 23.12 32.88 19.25
CA LYS A 212 23.55 33.31 20.60
C LYS A 212 22.41 33.30 21.61
N ARG A 213 21.21 33.71 21.19
CA ARG A 213 20.01 33.66 22.03
C ARG A 213 19.65 32.22 22.39
N ILE A 214 19.66 31.31 21.43
CA ILE A 214 19.31 29.90 21.65
C ILE A 214 20.36 29.21 22.52
N ASP A 215 21.65 29.42 22.24
CA ASP A 215 22.75 28.85 23.02
C ASP A 215 22.67 29.31 24.48
N GLY A 216 22.41 30.60 24.73
CA GLY A 216 22.19 31.12 26.08
C GLY A 216 20.96 30.50 26.76
N LEU A 217 19.86 30.32 26.03
CA LEU A 217 18.66 29.65 26.58
C LEU A 217 18.90 28.16 26.92
N ILE A 218 19.68 27.46 26.10
CA ILE A 218 20.07 26.06 26.35
C ILE A 218 20.97 25.97 27.58
N GLU A 219 21.97 26.84 27.69
CA GLU A 219 22.87 26.90 28.84
C GLU A 219 22.09 27.16 30.14
N LEU A 220 21.23 28.18 30.14
CA LEU A 220 20.36 28.53 31.27
C LEU A 220 19.44 27.37 31.68
N PHE A 221 18.86 26.67 30.70
CA PHE A 221 18.05 25.50 31.01
C PHE A 221 18.92 24.39 31.60
N SER A 222 20.08 24.12 31.03
CA SER A 222 21.01 23.08 31.49
C SER A 222 21.48 23.27 32.94
N GLU A 223 21.69 24.51 33.36
CA GLU A 223 22.06 24.86 34.73
C GLU A 223 20.90 24.69 35.73
N GLN A 224 19.64 24.76 35.27
CA GLN A 224 18.45 24.57 36.11
C GLN A 224 17.95 23.12 36.15
N ILE A 225 18.46 22.23 35.30
CA ILE A 225 18.18 20.77 35.32
C ILE A 225 18.50 20.06 36.67
N PRO A 226 19.35 20.54 37.61
CA PRO A 226 19.69 19.76 38.80
C PRO A 226 18.62 19.59 39.91
N SER A 227 17.34 19.97 39.75
CA SER A 227 16.35 19.73 40.85
C SER A 227 14.88 19.56 40.46
N THR A 228 14.43 20.06 39.31
CA THR A 228 13.00 20.03 38.93
C THR A 228 12.56 18.78 38.18
N LEU A 229 13.45 18.11 37.42
CA LEU A 229 13.11 16.92 36.63
C LEU A 229 13.42 15.59 37.34
N TYR A 230 14.39 15.56 38.27
CA TYR A 230 14.78 14.35 39.01
C TYR A 230 14.12 14.21 40.40
N GLY A 231 13.28 15.17 40.81
CA GLY A 231 12.58 15.14 42.11
C GLY A 231 11.55 14.02 42.27
N THR A 232 11.16 13.36 41.17
CA THR A 232 10.53 12.04 41.22
C THR A 232 11.57 11.02 40.78
N SER A 233 12.33 10.55 41.74
CA SER A 233 13.22 9.41 41.60
C SER A 233 12.48 8.27 40.89
N LEU A 234 12.85 7.99 39.63
CA LEU A 234 12.55 6.72 38.94
C LEU A 234 13.16 5.51 39.67
N THR A 235 13.84 5.74 40.80
CA THR A 235 14.45 4.74 41.67
C THR A 235 13.48 4.16 42.71
N GLU A 236 12.25 4.68 42.83
CA GLU A 236 11.16 4.12 43.67
C GLU A 236 9.92 3.67 42.88
N LEU A 237 10.04 3.43 41.57
CA LEU A 237 9.07 2.56 40.90
C LEU A 237 9.34 1.12 41.33
N ASP A 238 8.72 0.77 42.44
CA ASP A 238 8.65 -0.56 43.03
C ASP A 238 8.61 -1.62 41.92
N LEU A 239 9.64 -2.47 41.87
CA LEU A 239 9.85 -3.53 40.86
C LEU A 239 8.70 -4.55 40.81
N LYS A 240 7.71 -4.42 41.71
CA LYS A 240 6.46 -5.18 41.70
C LYS A 240 5.40 -4.58 40.77
N ASP A 241 5.28 -3.25 40.64
CA ASP A 241 4.23 -2.61 39.83
C ASP A 241 4.56 -2.58 38.33
N THR A 242 5.83 -2.58 37.98
CA THR A 242 6.27 -2.78 36.58
C THR A 242 5.85 -4.15 36.06
N THR A 243 5.71 -5.19 36.91
CA THR A 243 5.16 -6.48 36.47
C THR A 243 3.65 -6.42 36.24
N ILE A 244 2.92 -5.52 36.91
CA ILE A 244 1.46 -5.34 36.76
C ILE A 244 1.16 -4.47 35.53
N LEU A 245 1.91 -3.38 35.30
CA LEU A 245 1.80 -2.55 34.10
C LEU A 245 2.24 -3.28 32.83
N ARG A 246 3.33 -4.08 32.91
CA ARG A 246 3.79 -4.93 31.81
C ARG A 246 2.83 -6.10 31.54
N LYS A 247 2.05 -6.55 32.52
CA LYS A 247 0.96 -7.53 32.35
C LYS A 247 -0.28 -6.94 31.66
N LYS A 248 -0.48 -5.62 31.72
CA LYS A 248 -1.64 -4.94 31.09
C LYS A 248 -1.37 -4.48 29.66
N ALA A 249 -0.11 -4.47 29.22
CA ALA A 249 0.23 -4.45 27.81
C ALA A 249 -0.14 -5.82 27.22
N ILE A 250 -1.42 -5.98 26.86
CA ILE A 250 -2.04 -7.18 26.29
C ILE A 250 -1.04 -7.85 25.36
N THR A 251 -0.51 -8.98 25.81
CA THR A 251 0.32 -9.86 24.98
C THR A 251 -0.53 -10.25 23.79
N LYS A 252 -0.28 -9.62 22.65
CA LYS A 252 -0.96 -9.86 21.37
C LYS A 252 -0.79 -11.33 20.99
N GLY A 253 -1.74 -12.17 21.38
CA GLY A 253 -1.95 -13.46 20.75
C GLY A 253 -2.11 -13.20 19.25
N LYS A 254 -1.35 -13.87 18.40
CA LYS A 254 -1.62 -13.85 16.96
C LYS A 254 -2.80 -14.79 16.76
N GLY A 255 -3.93 -14.28 16.31
CA GLY A 255 -5.12 -15.08 16.07
C GLY A 255 -4.82 -16.23 15.10
N GLY A 256 -5.64 -17.28 15.16
CA GLY A 256 -5.47 -18.43 14.28
C GLY A 256 -5.29 -18.00 12.82
N TRP A 257 -4.29 -18.56 12.15
CA TRP A 257 -3.90 -18.22 10.77
C TRP A 257 -5.10 -18.18 9.81
N TRP A 258 -6.02 -19.14 9.95
CA TRP A 258 -7.25 -19.23 9.15
C TRP A 258 -8.20 -18.06 9.36
N ARG A 259 -8.36 -17.61 10.61
CA ARG A 259 -9.22 -16.49 10.93
C ARG A 259 -8.66 -15.19 10.33
N GLN A 260 -7.35 -14.96 10.46
CA GLN A 260 -6.69 -13.83 9.80
C GLN A 260 -6.89 -13.89 8.28
N PHE A 261 -6.69 -15.06 7.68
CA PHE A 261 -6.88 -15.27 6.25
C PHE A 261 -8.32 -14.94 5.79
N CYS A 262 -9.35 -15.46 6.46
CA CYS A 262 -10.74 -15.20 6.10
C CYS A 262 -11.13 -13.71 6.22
N LEU A 263 -10.66 -13.03 7.26
CA LEU A 263 -10.93 -11.60 7.46
C LEU A 263 -10.24 -10.75 6.39
N LEU A 264 -8.97 -11.04 6.12
CA LEU A 264 -8.20 -10.35 5.09
C LEU A 264 -8.77 -10.65 3.69
N LEU A 265 -9.30 -11.85 3.46
CA LEU A 265 -9.96 -12.23 2.21
C LEU A 265 -11.25 -11.44 2.02
N ARG A 266 -12.09 -11.36 3.06
CA ARG A 266 -13.31 -10.52 3.04
C ARG A 266 -12.95 -9.07 2.73
N ARG A 267 -11.92 -8.53 3.39
CA ARG A 267 -11.41 -7.17 3.14
C ARG A 267 -10.94 -6.99 1.69
N ALA A 268 -10.08 -7.88 1.20
CA ALA A 268 -9.53 -7.84 -0.15
C ALA A 268 -10.63 -7.96 -1.21
N TRP A 269 -11.64 -8.80 -0.97
CA TRP A 269 -12.81 -8.93 -1.84
C TRP A 269 -13.64 -7.64 -1.90
N MET A 270 -13.91 -7.02 -0.75
CA MET A 270 -14.61 -5.73 -0.69
C MET A 270 -13.82 -4.65 -1.43
N GLN A 271 -12.50 -4.60 -1.27
CA GLN A 271 -11.64 -3.67 -1.99
C GLN A 271 -11.71 -3.89 -3.51
N ALA A 272 -11.53 -5.12 -3.97
CA ALA A 272 -11.51 -5.45 -5.39
C ALA A 272 -12.86 -5.21 -6.08
N SER A 273 -13.97 -5.56 -5.42
CA SER A 273 -15.33 -5.38 -5.94
C SER A 273 -15.79 -3.92 -5.93
N ARG A 274 -15.41 -3.13 -4.91
CA ARG A 274 -15.84 -1.73 -4.74
C ARG A 274 -14.91 -0.70 -5.40
N ASP A 275 -13.83 -1.13 -6.04
CA ASP A 275 -12.93 -0.28 -6.86
C ASP A 275 -13.58 0.13 -8.20
N GLY A 276 -14.73 0.80 -8.09
CA GLY A 276 -15.58 1.18 -9.22
C GLY A 276 -14.88 2.04 -10.27
N PRO A 277 -14.16 3.13 -9.91
CA PRO A 277 -13.50 4.00 -10.89
C PRO A 277 -12.48 3.25 -11.74
N THR A 278 -11.61 2.47 -11.11
CA THR A 278 -10.58 1.67 -11.80
C THR A 278 -11.23 0.60 -12.67
N ASN A 279 -12.20 -0.14 -12.13
CA ASN A 279 -12.90 -1.19 -12.86
C ASN A 279 -13.69 -0.63 -14.06
N LYS A 280 -14.29 0.57 -13.95
CA LYS A 280 -14.97 1.25 -15.07
C LYS A 280 -14.01 1.64 -16.19
N VAL A 281 -12.85 2.22 -15.85
CA VAL A 281 -11.83 2.58 -16.85
C VAL A 281 -11.32 1.32 -17.57
N ARG A 282 -11.02 0.25 -16.82
CA ARG A 282 -10.56 -1.03 -17.37
C ARG A 282 -11.61 -1.67 -18.28
N SER A 283 -12.89 -1.64 -17.89
CA SER A 283 -13.98 -2.17 -18.72
C SER A 283 -14.08 -1.44 -20.06
N ARG A 284 -14.06 -0.11 -20.05
CA ARG A 284 -14.13 0.70 -21.27
C ARG A 284 -12.92 0.49 -22.18
N MET A 285 -11.72 0.49 -21.60
CA MET A 285 -10.48 0.24 -22.35
C MET A 285 -10.48 -1.16 -22.97
N SER A 286 -10.92 -2.18 -22.21
CA SER A 286 -11.01 -3.56 -22.68
C SER A 286 -11.98 -3.72 -23.85
N ILE A 287 -13.16 -3.10 -23.79
CA ILE A 287 -14.14 -3.12 -24.89
C ILE A 287 -13.61 -2.38 -26.11
N ALA A 288 -13.03 -1.19 -25.92
CA ALA A 288 -12.47 -0.40 -27.01
C ALA A 288 -11.34 -1.15 -27.73
N SER A 289 -10.40 -1.75 -26.98
CA SER A 289 -9.33 -2.57 -27.54
C SER A 289 -9.87 -3.80 -28.27
N ALA A 290 -10.91 -4.46 -27.74
CA ALA A 290 -11.52 -5.61 -28.40
C ALA A 290 -12.14 -5.24 -29.75
N ILE A 291 -12.81 -4.09 -29.83
CA ILE A 291 -13.40 -3.59 -31.08
C ILE A 291 -12.31 -3.24 -32.10
N ILE A 292 -11.25 -2.53 -31.67
CA ILE A 292 -10.14 -2.13 -32.54
C ILE A 292 -9.43 -3.36 -33.12
N PHE A 293 -9.01 -4.29 -32.26
CA PHE A 293 -8.33 -5.50 -32.75
C PHE A 293 -9.28 -6.42 -33.50
N GLY A 294 -10.55 -6.50 -33.11
CA GLY A 294 -11.57 -7.25 -33.83
C GLY A 294 -11.85 -6.71 -35.22
N SER A 295 -11.78 -5.39 -35.43
CA SER A 295 -11.93 -4.78 -36.75
C SER A 295 -10.68 -4.95 -37.63
N VAL A 296 -9.48 -4.90 -37.04
CA VAL A 296 -8.23 -5.10 -37.78
C VAL A 296 -8.11 -6.54 -38.27
N PHE A 297 -8.42 -7.52 -37.41
CA PHE A 297 -8.36 -8.95 -37.72
C PHE A 297 -9.72 -9.53 -38.11
N TRP A 298 -10.53 -8.74 -38.82
CA TRP A 298 -11.91 -9.11 -39.14
C TRP A 298 -11.96 -10.37 -40.01
N SER A 299 -12.68 -11.39 -39.54
CA SER A 299 -12.96 -12.65 -40.26
C SER A 299 -11.74 -13.26 -40.98
N MET A 300 -10.71 -13.67 -40.22
CA MET A 300 -9.50 -14.27 -40.79
C MET A 300 -9.80 -15.56 -41.57
N GLY A 301 -9.12 -15.72 -42.72
CA GLY A 301 -9.18 -16.91 -43.55
C GLY A 301 -8.49 -18.14 -42.95
N ARG A 302 -8.33 -19.18 -43.78
CA ARG A 302 -7.60 -20.43 -43.47
C ARG A 302 -6.31 -20.58 -44.28
N SER A 303 -5.78 -19.50 -44.86
CA SER A 303 -4.54 -19.52 -45.64
C SER A 303 -3.29 -19.49 -44.75
N GLN A 304 -2.12 -19.77 -45.33
CA GLN A 304 -0.83 -19.68 -44.63
C GLN A 304 -0.56 -18.28 -44.04
N THR A 305 -0.97 -17.21 -44.75
CA THR A 305 -0.92 -15.83 -44.24
C THR A 305 -1.81 -15.63 -43.01
N SER A 306 -2.98 -16.27 -42.98
CA SER A 306 -3.89 -16.22 -41.83
C SER A 306 -3.34 -16.92 -40.58
N ILE A 307 -2.33 -17.80 -40.70
CA ILE A 307 -1.65 -18.37 -39.54
C ILE A 307 -0.81 -17.29 -38.84
N GLN A 308 -0.10 -16.45 -39.61
CA GLN A 308 0.65 -15.33 -39.05
C GLN A 308 -0.28 -14.28 -38.41
N ASP A 309 -1.42 -13.99 -39.03
CA ASP A 309 -2.42 -13.07 -38.46
C ASP A 309 -2.99 -13.58 -37.13
N ARG A 310 -3.25 -14.89 -37.02
CA ARG A 310 -3.71 -15.55 -35.77
C ARG A 310 -2.65 -15.48 -34.67
N MET A 311 -1.39 -15.72 -35.01
CA MET A 311 -0.28 -15.58 -34.06
C MET A 311 -0.14 -14.14 -33.57
N GLY A 312 -0.21 -13.15 -34.48
CA GLY A 312 -0.18 -11.73 -34.13
C GLY A 312 -1.34 -11.32 -33.22
N LEU A 313 -2.56 -11.79 -33.50
CA LEU A 313 -3.73 -11.54 -32.67
C LEU A 313 -3.57 -12.08 -31.24
N LEU A 314 -3.10 -13.32 -31.09
CA LEU A 314 -2.87 -13.94 -29.79
C LEU A 314 -1.78 -13.20 -29.01
N GLN A 315 -0.71 -12.77 -29.68
CA GLN A 315 0.35 -11.98 -29.06
C GLN A 315 -0.16 -10.63 -28.56
N VAL A 316 -0.94 -9.91 -29.37
CA VAL A 316 -1.55 -8.63 -29.00
C VAL A 316 -2.53 -8.79 -27.83
N ALA A 317 -3.34 -9.85 -27.83
CA ALA A 317 -4.25 -10.17 -26.72
C ALA A 317 -3.50 -10.42 -25.41
N ALA A 318 -2.36 -11.13 -25.47
CA ALA A 318 -1.49 -11.37 -24.32
C ALA A 318 -0.87 -10.06 -23.81
N ILE A 319 -0.33 -9.21 -24.70
CA ILE A 319 0.25 -7.91 -24.33
C ILE A 319 -0.81 -7.01 -23.67
N ASN A 320 -2.01 -6.93 -24.24
CA ASN A 320 -3.09 -6.12 -23.68
C ASN A 320 -3.47 -6.57 -22.26
N THR A 321 -3.56 -7.89 -22.04
CA THR A 321 -3.84 -8.47 -20.72
C THR A 321 -2.73 -8.16 -19.71
N ALA A 322 -1.46 -8.30 -20.12
CA ALA A 322 -0.30 -8.00 -19.28
C ALA A 322 -0.23 -6.50 -18.90
N MET A 323 -0.42 -5.61 -19.88
CA MET A 323 -0.43 -4.16 -19.65
C MET A 323 -1.54 -3.75 -18.68
N ALA A 324 -2.75 -4.30 -18.83
CA ALA A 324 -3.86 -4.02 -17.93
C ALA A 324 -3.58 -4.46 -16.47
N ALA A 325 -2.85 -5.56 -16.27
CA ALA A 325 -2.40 -6.00 -14.95
C ALA A 325 -1.31 -5.08 -14.36
N LEU A 326 -0.38 -4.63 -15.21
CA LEU A 326 0.71 -3.74 -14.81
C LEU A 326 0.19 -2.37 -14.36
N THR A 327 -0.73 -1.76 -15.09
CA THR A 327 -1.30 -0.44 -14.75
C THR A 327 -1.94 -0.43 -13.35
N LYS A 328 -2.66 -1.50 -12.99
CA LYS A 328 -3.25 -1.64 -11.64
C LYS A 328 -2.15 -1.77 -10.58
N THR A 329 -1.17 -2.63 -10.82
CA THR A 329 -0.07 -2.87 -9.88
C THR A 329 0.70 -1.57 -9.61
N VAL A 330 1.10 -0.83 -10.64
CA VAL A 330 1.88 0.41 -10.48
C VAL A 330 1.11 1.49 -9.71
N GLY A 331 -0.19 1.66 -9.98
CA GLY A 331 -0.97 2.74 -9.38
C GLY A 331 -1.49 2.48 -7.96
N VAL A 332 -1.80 1.22 -7.64
CA VAL A 332 -2.51 0.86 -6.40
C VAL A 332 -1.58 0.24 -5.36
N PHE A 333 -0.61 -0.57 -5.79
CA PHE A 333 0.24 -1.34 -4.89
C PHE A 333 1.09 -0.51 -3.93
N PRO A 334 1.72 0.62 -4.33
CA PRO A 334 2.54 1.40 -3.40
C PRO A 334 1.73 1.94 -2.21
N LYS A 335 0.49 2.39 -2.48
CA LYS A 335 -0.42 2.89 -1.45
C LYS A 335 -0.86 1.79 -0.50
N GLU A 336 -1.26 0.64 -1.04
CA GLU A 336 -1.66 -0.51 -0.21
C GLU A 336 -0.50 -1.03 0.63
N ARG A 337 0.71 -1.12 0.05
CA ARG A 337 1.92 -1.56 0.75
C ARG A 337 2.19 -0.72 2.00
N ALA A 338 2.12 0.61 1.89
CA ALA A 338 2.36 1.49 3.03
C ALA A 338 1.39 1.25 4.19
N ILE A 339 0.11 0.95 3.89
CA ILE A 339 -0.90 0.61 4.89
C ILE A 339 -0.60 -0.74 5.55
N VAL A 340 -0.26 -1.75 4.75
CA VAL A 340 0.03 -3.11 5.22
C VAL A 340 1.29 -3.15 6.07
N ASP A 341 2.35 -2.45 5.66
CA ASP A 341 3.59 -2.36 6.42
C ASP A 341 3.34 -1.71 7.79
N ARG A 342 2.46 -0.69 7.86
CA ARG A 342 1.99 -0.10 9.13
C ARG A 342 1.22 -1.10 9.99
N GLU A 343 0.21 -1.79 9.44
CA GLU A 343 -0.60 -2.75 10.19
C GLU A 343 0.24 -3.93 10.71
N ARG A 344 1.25 -4.35 9.95
CA ARG A 344 2.20 -5.41 10.30
C ARG A 344 3.23 -4.97 11.33
N ALA A 345 3.71 -3.73 11.28
CA ALA A 345 4.60 -3.18 12.31
C ALA A 345 3.94 -3.22 13.70
N LYS A 346 2.61 -3.07 13.76
CA LYS A 346 1.82 -3.24 14.98
C LYS A 346 1.59 -4.70 15.39
N GLY A 347 2.00 -5.66 14.58
CA GLY A 347 1.74 -7.08 14.82
C GLY A 347 0.28 -7.51 14.63
N SER A 348 -0.52 -6.78 13.83
CA SER A 348 -1.94 -7.09 13.64
C SER A 348 -2.17 -8.42 12.89
N TYR A 349 -1.31 -8.77 11.94
CA TYR A 349 -1.36 -10.03 11.20
C TYR A 349 -0.03 -10.39 10.52
N SER A 350 0.10 -11.65 10.10
CA SER A 350 1.27 -12.17 9.38
C SER A 350 1.19 -11.88 7.87
N LEU A 351 2.35 -11.83 7.20
CA LEU A 351 2.42 -11.54 5.76
C LEU A 351 1.74 -12.61 4.89
N VAL A 352 1.91 -13.89 5.24
CA VAL A 352 1.44 -15.02 4.43
C VAL A 352 -0.09 -15.04 4.28
N PRO A 353 -0.91 -14.96 5.36
CA PRO A 353 -2.36 -14.82 5.25
C PRO A 353 -2.78 -13.65 4.35
N TYR A 354 -2.11 -12.50 4.50
CA TYR A 354 -2.40 -11.32 3.69
C TYR A 354 -2.17 -11.58 2.20
N LEU A 355 -0.98 -12.06 1.83
CA LEU A 355 -0.63 -12.30 0.42
C LEU A 355 -1.57 -13.32 -0.24
N LEU A 356 -1.87 -14.42 0.45
CA LEU A 356 -2.76 -15.46 -0.08
C LEU A 356 -4.19 -14.91 -0.25
N SER A 357 -4.68 -14.16 0.74
CA SER A 357 -6.03 -13.58 0.70
C SER A 357 -6.19 -12.57 -0.44
N LYS A 358 -5.16 -11.74 -0.66
CA LYS A 358 -5.12 -10.76 -1.73
C LYS A 358 -5.10 -11.45 -3.09
N LEU A 359 -4.24 -12.44 -3.27
CA LEU A 359 -4.17 -13.22 -4.52
C LEU A 359 -5.53 -13.84 -4.86
N LEU A 360 -6.16 -14.50 -3.88
CA LEU A 360 -7.44 -15.19 -4.09
C LEU A 360 -8.59 -14.22 -4.41
N ALA A 361 -8.64 -13.05 -3.76
CA ALA A 361 -9.66 -12.04 -4.04
C ALA A 361 -9.47 -11.37 -5.42
N GLU A 362 -8.23 -11.24 -5.89
CA GLU A 362 -7.94 -10.55 -7.15
C GLU A 362 -8.12 -11.42 -8.39
N ILE A 363 -8.01 -12.76 -8.28
CA ILE A 363 -8.16 -13.67 -9.42
C ILE A 363 -9.51 -13.49 -10.15
N PRO A 364 -10.69 -13.51 -9.48
CA PRO A 364 -11.97 -13.42 -10.17
C PRO A 364 -12.19 -12.06 -10.84
N VAL A 365 -11.86 -10.97 -10.15
CA VAL A 365 -11.99 -9.60 -10.69
C VAL A 365 -10.97 -9.35 -11.80
N GLY A 366 -9.76 -9.89 -11.66
CA GLY A 366 -8.71 -9.82 -12.68
C GLY A 366 -9.09 -10.56 -13.95
N ALA A 367 -9.69 -11.75 -13.83
CA ALA A 367 -10.13 -12.58 -14.95
C ALA A 367 -11.32 -11.98 -15.72
N ALA A 368 -12.18 -11.20 -15.06
CA ALA A 368 -13.36 -10.61 -15.69
C ALA A 368 -13.05 -9.73 -16.92
N PHE A 369 -11.93 -8.98 -16.91
CA PHE A 369 -11.59 -8.09 -18.02
C PHE A 369 -11.06 -8.81 -19.27
N PRO A 370 -10.09 -9.75 -19.17
CA PRO A 370 -9.71 -10.58 -20.31
C PRO A 370 -10.88 -11.38 -20.89
N LEU A 371 -11.80 -11.85 -20.03
CA LEU A 371 -13.01 -12.53 -20.49
C LEU A 371 -13.91 -11.61 -21.30
N LEU A 372 -14.14 -10.39 -20.81
CA LEU A 372 -14.89 -9.37 -21.56
C LEU A 372 -14.24 -9.08 -22.91
N PHE A 373 -12.92 -8.90 -22.94
CA PHE A 373 -12.15 -8.74 -24.18
C PHE A 373 -12.34 -9.93 -25.14
N GLY A 374 -12.18 -11.15 -24.64
CA GLY A 374 -12.30 -12.38 -25.43
C GLY A 374 -13.70 -12.61 -25.99
N THR A 375 -14.75 -12.32 -25.20
CA THR A 375 -16.15 -12.49 -25.65
C THR A 375 -16.52 -11.59 -26.84
N VAL A 376 -15.91 -10.41 -26.94
CA VAL A 376 -16.11 -9.49 -28.07
C VAL A 376 -15.20 -9.87 -29.24
N LEU A 377 -13.92 -10.14 -28.97
CA LEU A 377 -12.92 -10.39 -30.01
C LEU A 377 -13.12 -11.72 -30.74
N TYR A 378 -13.48 -12.78 -30.01
CA TYR A 378 -13.61 -14.14 -30.53
C TYR A 378 -14.61 -14.25 -31.71
N PRO A 379 -15.86 -13.76 -31.61
CA PRO A 379 -16.80 -13.82 -32.73
C PRO A 379 -16.39 -12.95 -33.91
N MET A 380 -15.76 -11.78 -33.69
CA MET A 380 -15.32 -10.87 -34.77
C MET A 380 -14.22 -11.49 -35.64
N THR A 381 -13.33 -12.27 -35.03
CA THR A 381 -12.11 -12.80 -35.69
C THR A 381 -12.28 -14.20 -36.27
N ARG A 382 -13.38 -14.91 -35.93
CA ARG A 382 -13.68 -16.29 -36.38
C ARG A 382 -12.51 -17.26 -36.17
N LEU A 383 -11.92 -17.22 -34.97
CA LEU A 383 -10.78 -18.07 -34.60
C LEU A 383 -11.08 -19.58 -34.79
N HIS A 384 -12.27 -20.07 -34.43
CA HIS A 384 -12.74 -21.42 -34.80
C HIS A 384 -14.28 -21.50 -34.88
N PRO A 385 -14.89 -22.17 -35.88
CA PRO A 385 -16.34 -22.11 -36.13
C PRO A 385 -17.22 -23.16 -35.41
N THR A 386 -16.69 -24.06 -34.57
CA THR A 386 -17.50 -25.08 -33.88
C THR A 386 -18.23 -24.52 -32.66
N MET A 387 -19.27 -23.70 -32.89
CA MET A 387 -20.24 -23.31 -31.86
C MET A 387 -21.32 -24.40 -31.67
N SER A 388 -20.96 -25.53 -31.07
CA SER A 388 -21.95 -26.37 -30.39
C SER A 388 -22.22 -25.81 -28.99
N SER A 389 -23.41 -26.01 -28.42
CA SER A 389 -23.87 -25.47 -27.12
C SER A 389 -22.95 -25.71 -25.91
N SER A 390 -21.94 -26.58 -26.04
CA SER A 390 -20.89 -26.83 -25.04
C SER A 390 -19.59 -26.02 -25.28
N GLY A 391 -19.42 -25.40 -26.45
CA GLY A 391 -18.20 -24.73 -26.90
C GLY A 391 -17.94 -23.37 -26.28
N SER A 392 -18.96 -22.61 -25.86
CA SER A 392 -18.77 -21.36 -25.10
C SER A 392 -18.12 -21.61 -23.73
N ARG A 393 -18.37 -22.77 -23.11
CA ARG A 393 -17.66 -23.23 -21.92
C ARG A 393 -16.22 -23.60 -22.26
N THR A 394 -15.99 -24.36 -23.32
CA THR A 394 -14.64 -24.73 -23.77
C THR A 394 -13.80 -23.51 -24.15
N ILE A 395 -14.35 -22.47 -24.77
CA ILE A 395 -13.65 -21.22 -25.12
C ILE A 395 -13.22 -20.45 -23.85
N PHE A 396 -14.08 -20.40 -22.84
CA PHE A 396 -13.75 -19.82 -21.55
C PHE A 396 -12.60 -20.59 -20.89
N TYR A 397 -12.68 -21.92 -20.89
CA TYR A 397 -11.63 -22.78 -20.35
C TYR A 397 -10.35 -22.71 -21.16
N ASP A 398 -10.39 -22.72 -22.49
CA ASP A 398 -9.21 -22.69 -23.36
C ASP A 398 -8.56 -21.31 -23.38
N PHE A 399 -9.32 -20.22 -23.33
CA PHE A 399 -8.76 -18.88 -23.24
C PHE A 399 -8.14 -18.65 -21.85
N ILE A 400 -8.81 -19.07 -20.78
CA ILE A 400 -8.24 -19.06 -19.42
C ILE A 400 -7.03 -19.99 -19.33
N HIS A 401 -7.09 -21.18 -19.91
CA HIS A 401 -6.02 -22.17 -19.87
C HIS A 401 -4.85 -21.76 -20.75
N CYS A 402 -5.07 -21.06 -21.86
CA CYS A 402 -4.05 -20.46 -22.69
C CYS A 402 -3.39 -19.28 -21.97
N ILE A 403 -4.17 -18.38 -21.36
CA ILE A 403 -3.64 -17.32 -20.49
C ILE A 403 -2.89 -17.92 -19.30
N TRP A 404 -3.41 -18.97 -18.67
CA TRP A 404 -2.81 -19.62 -17.51
C TRP A 404 -1.55 -20.40 -17.88
N ARG A 405 -1.51 -21.07 -19.03
CA ARG A 405 -0.30 -21.69 -19.60
C ARG A 405 0.73 -20.64 -19.99
N LEU A 406 0.33 -19.51 -20.59
CA LEU A 406 1.23 -18.40 -20.89
C LEU A 406 1.80 -17.76 -19.61
N LEU A 407 0.97 -17.58 -18.57
CA LEU A 407 1.41 -17.10 -17.26
C LEU A 407 2.31 -18.11 -16.54
N ARG A 408 2.04 -19.42 -16.68
CA ARG A 408 2.88 -20.51 -16.15
C ARG A 408 4.22 -20.61 -16.89
N GLN A 409 4.23 -20.47 -18.21
CA GLN A 409 5.44 -20.44 -19.04
C GLN A 409 6.30 -19.21 -18.70
N CYS A 410 5.68 -18.06 -18.46
CA CYS A 410 6.37 -16.88 -17.94
C CYS A 410 6.99 -17.17 -16.57
N ARG A 411 6.28 -17.88 -15.68
CA ARG A 411 6.77 -18.27 -14.35
C ARG A 411 7.96 -19.24 -14.43
N GLU A 412 7.88 -20.29 -15.23
CA GLU A 412 8.96 -21.29 -15.41
C GLU A 412 10.24 -20.68 -16.02
N HIS A 413 10.13 -19.64 -16.85
CA HIS A 413 11.31 -18.89 -17.32
C HIS A 413 11.81 -17.83 -16.33
N THR A 414 11.02 -17.45 -15.32
CA THR A 414 11.47 -16.57 -14.23
C THR A 414 12.31 -17.33 -13.21
N ASP A 415 12.24 -18.67 -13.18
CA ASP A 415 12.99 -19.54 -12.27
C ASP A 415 14.51 -19.59 -12.56
N HIS A 416 14.98 -18.93 -13.62
CA HIS A 416 16.41 -18.72 -13.90
C HIS A 416 16.98 -17.40 -13.36
N LEU A 417 16.17 -16.57 -12.68
CA LEU A 417 16.68 -15.42 -11.91
C LEU A 417 17.08 -15.89 -10.51
N PRO A 418 18.31 -15.60 -10.04
CA PRO A 418 18.83 -16.18 -8.81
C PRO A 418 17.99 -15.81 -7.57
N LEU A 419 17.64 -16.84 -6.81
CA LEU A 419 16.89 -16.87 -5.55
C LEU A 419 17.60 -16.18 -4.34
N THR A 420 18.43 -15.17 -4.57
CA THR A 420 19.28 -14.53 -3.54
C THR A 420 18.74 -13.23 -2.95
N PHE A 421 17.43 -12.95 -3.05
CA PHE A 421 16.82 -11.72 -2.51
C PHE A 421 15.84 -11.96 -1.33
N LEU A 422 16.20 -12.89 -0.44
CA LEU A 422 15.54 -13.09 0.86
C LEU A 422 16.14 -12.14 1.91
N SER A 423 15.80 -10.86 1.81
CA SER A 423 15.88 -9.89 2.91
C SER A 423 14.50 -9.21 3.04
N SER A 424 14.22 -8.58 4.18
CA SER A 424 12.86 -8.15 4.57
C SER A 424 12.14 -7.23 3.56
N ASP A 425 12.88 -6.57 2.67
CA ASP A 425 12.38 -5.75 1.55
C ASP A 425 12.06 -6.52 0.25
N GLY A 426 12.45 -7.79 0.13
CA GLY A 426 12.38 -8.59 -1.10
C GLY A 426 11.01 -9.22 -1.39
N HIS A 427 10.20 -9.47 -0.37
CA HIS A 427 8.96 -10.24 -0.51
C HIS A 427 7.87 -9.51 -1.32
N PHE A 428 7.78 -8.18 -1.19
CA PHE A 428 6.85 -7.37 -1.98
C PHE A 428 7.43 -7.01 -3.35
N LYS A 429 8.76 -6.88 -3.47
CA LYS A 429 9.43 -6.75 -4.78
C LYS A 429 9.19 -7.98 -5.63
N GLY A 430 9.12 -9.19 -5.06
CA GLY A 430 8.84 -10.44 -5.78
C GLY A 430 7.50 -10.45 -6.55
N ILE A 431 6.44 -9.85 -6.02
CA ILE A 431 5.13 -9.81 -6.72
C ILE A 431 5.12 -8.76 -7.83
N ALA A 432 5.72 -7.59 -7.59
CA ALA A 432 5.89 -6.56 -8.61
C ALA A 432 6.85 -7.03 -9.73
N LEU A 433 7.92 -7.74 -9.37
CA LEU A 433 8.86 -8.38 -10.29
C LEU A 433 8.28 -9.59 -11.00
N MET A 434 7.42 -10.42 -10.39
CA MET A 434 6.71 -11.48 -11.12
C MET A 434 5.80 -10.88 -12.20
N ASN A 435 5.13 -9.77 -11.89
CA ASN A 435 4.28 -9.06 -12.86
C ASN A 435 5.10 -8.29 -13.92
N SER A 436 6.30 -7.79 -13.61
CA SER A 436 7.16 -7.04 -14.55
C SER A 436 8.20 -7.89 -15.29
N ALA A 437 8.66 -9.00 -14.74
CA ALA A 437 9.56 -9.97 -15.39
C ALA A 437 8.80 -10.78 -16.44
N GLY A 438 7.54 -11.13 -16.16
CA GLY A 438 6.63 -11.65 -17.19
C GLY A 438 6.53 -10.71 -18.39
N PHE A 439 6.54 -9.38 -18.17
CA PHE A 439 6.50 -8.37 -19.23
C PHE A 439 7.78 -8.31 -20.08
N SER A 440 8.97 -8.34 -19.47
CA SER A 440 10.24 -8.38 -20.22
C SER A 440 10.42 -9.67 -21.02
N LEU A 441 9.78 -10.76 -20.58
CA LEU A 441 9.86 -12.06 -21.22
C LEU A 441 8.85 -12.19 -22.37
N ILE A 442 7.62 -11.71 -22.19
CA ILE A 442 6.56 -11.63 -23.23
C ILE A 442 7.02 -10.85 -24.47
N ILE A 443 7.87 -9.83 -24.29
CA ILE A 443 8.40 -9.02 -25.40
C ILE A 443 9.62 -9.67 -26.06
N ARG A 444 10.38 -10.52 -25.35
CA ARG A 444 11.66 -11.09 -25.83
C ARG A 444 11.57 -12.52 -26.39
N THR A 445 10.50 -13.27 -26.15
CA THR A 445 10.35 -14.60 -26.74
C THR A 445 9.81 -14.51 -28.17
N PRO A 446 10.59 -14.86 -29.22
CA PRO A 446 9.98 -15.20 -30.49
C PRO A 446 9.19 -16.49 -30.28
N LEU A 447 7.88 -16.49 -30.58
CA LEU A 447 7.09 -17.72 -30.60
C LEU A 447 7.64 -18.66 -31.69
N THR A 448 8.60 -19.51 -31.34
CA THR A 448 9.19 -20.51 -32.23
C THR A 448 8.42 -21.83 -32.16
N PHE A 449 7.61 -22.07 -33.21
CA PHE A 449 7.44 -23.31 -33.99
C PHE A 449 7.31 -24.71 -33.35
N ARG A 450 7.27 -24.89 -32.01
CA ARG A 450 7.32 -26.23 -31.40
C ARG A 450 6.03 -26.77 -30.77
N LEU A 451 4.87 -26.16 -31.07
CA LEU A 451 3.59 -26.51 -30.40
C LEU A 451 2.50 -27.11 -31.32
N LEU A 452 2.86 -27.55 -32.54
CA LEU A 452 1.92 -28.20 -33.46
C LEU A 452 2.55 -29.45 -34.10
N GLU A 453 3.07 -30.37 -33.29
CA GLU A 453 3.16 -31.78 -33.70
C GLU A 453 1.86 -32.46 -33.26
N PRO A 454 1.02 -32.97 -34.18
CA PRO A 454 -0.12 -33.79 -33.82
C PRO A 454 0.36 -35.16 -33.35
N LEU A 455 -0.26 -35.67 -32.28
CA LEU A 455 -0.21 -37.08 -31.90
C LEU A 455 -0.86 -37.92 -33.01
N GLU A 456 -0.07 -38.38 -33.97
CA GLU A 456 -0.45 -39.51 -34.82
C GLU A 456 -0.03 -40.81 -34.12
N SER A 457 -1.00 -41.53 -33.58
CA SER A 457 -0.86 -42.95 -33.28
C SER A 457 -2.12 -43.70 -33.72
N GLU A 458 -1.91 -44.52 -34.74
CA GLU A 458 -2.62 -45.77 -35.07
C GLU A 458 -4.08 -45.68 -35.52
N THR A 459 -4.28 -45.55 -36.83
CA THR A 459 -5.14 -46.44 -37.64
C THR A 459 -4.93 -46.12 -39.12
N GLU A 460 -4.08 -46.86 -39.83
CA GLU A 460 -4.14 -46.97 -41.30
C GLU A 460 -3.89 -48.43 -41.72
N GLU A 461 -4.90 -49.04 -42.33
CA GLU A 461 -4.77 -50.26 -43.14
C GLU A 461 -4.05 -49.92 -44.47
N PRO A 462 -3.22 -50.83 -45.02
CA PRO A 462 -2.39 -50.51 -46.17
C PRO A 462 -3.18 -50.61 -47.49
N TYR A 463 -3.23 -49.50 -48.24
CA TYR A 463 -3.67 -49.49 -49.63
C TYR A 463 -2.47 -49.70 -50.56
N GLN A 464 -2.51 -50.75 -51.37
CA GLN A 464 -1.48 -51.13 -52.35
C GLN A 464 -1.38 -50.11 -53.51
N GLN A 465 -0.17 -49.68 -53.88
CA GLN A 465 0.12 -49.01 -55.14
C GLN A 465 0.63 -50.03 -56.18
N PRO A 466 0.17 -50.00 -57.44
CA PRO A 466 0.77 -50.77 -58.52
C PRO A 466 1.94 -50.02 -59.18
N GLU A 467 3.00 -50.77 -59.48
CA GLU A 467 4.22 -50.36 -60.18
C GLU A 467 3.95 -49.89 -61.63
N ALA A 468 4.72 -48.89 -62.08
CA ALA A 468 4.99 -48.65 -63.49
C ALA A 468 6.44 -48.15 -63.68
N PRO A 469 7.10 -48.49 -64.80
CA PRO A 469 8.54 -48.69 -64.86
C PRO A 469 9.37 -47.48 -65.35
N LEU A 470 10.65 -47.48 -64.96
CA LEU A 470 11.74 -46.60 -65.42
C LEU A 470 12.02 -46.73 -66.92
N PRO A 471 12.63 -45.68 -67.53
CA PRO A 471 13.79 -45.95 -68.37
C PRO A 471 14.99 -45.03 -68.11
N ASP A 472 16.13 -45.70 -67.96
CA ASP A 472 17.50 -45.46 -68.43
C ASP A 472 18.19 -44.09 -68.34
N ASP A 473 19.30 -44.14 -67.59
CA ASP A 473 20.50 -43.30 -67.66
C ASP A 473 20.99 -43.07 -69.10
N GLN A 474 21.29 -41.81 -69.44
CA GLN A 474 22.60 -41.40 -69.95
C GLN A 474 22.68 -39.88 -70.18
N GLY A 475 23.65 -39.25 -69.51
CA GLY A 475 24.38 -38.09 -70.04
C GLY A 475 23.92 -36.71 -69.59
N ALA A 476 24.52 -36.20 -68.51
CA ALA A 476 24.88 -34.77 -68.36
C ALA A 476 25.67 -34.51 -67.05
N ASN A 477 26.69 -35.32 -66.78
CA ASN A 477 27.63 -35.05 -65.69
C ASN A 477 28.82 -34.23 -66.23
N SER A 478 28.57 -32.97 -66.61
CA SER A 478 29.64 -32.05 -67.05
C SER A 478 29.42 -30.56 -66.80
N GLU A 479 28.38 -30.12 -66.07
CA GLU A 479 28.15 -28.68 -65.82
C GLU A 479 28.10 -28.24 -64.35
N ILE A 480 28.23 -29.15 -63.37
CA ILE A 480 28.09 -28.76 -61.94
C ILE A 480 29.44 -28.47 -61.25
N LYS A 481 30.58 -28.61 -61.95
CA LYS A 481 31.92 -28.36 -61.38
C LYS A 481 32.55 -26.98 -61.68
N LYS A 482 31.78 -25.99 -62.17
CA LYS A 482 32.31 -24.65 -62.50
C LYS A 482 31.70 -23.44 -61.78
N VAL A 483 30.82 -23.64 -60.79
CA VAL A 483 30.19 -22.51 -60.06
C VAL A 483 30.58 -22.42 -58.57
N ALA A 484 31.35 -23.38 -58.04
CA ALA A 484 31.74 -23.41 -56.63
C ALA A 484 33.07 -22.71 -56.29
N GLN A 485 33.56 -21.79 -57.13
CA GLN A 485 34.92 -21.25 -56.94
C GLN A 485 35.09 -19.77 -57.36
N VAL A 486 34.10 -18.91 -57.09
CA VAL A 486 34.28 -17.44 -57.07
C VAL A 486 33.24 -16.81 -56.13
N SER A 487 33.58 -16.55 -54.86
CA SER A 487 33.08 -15.41 -54.04
C SER A 487 33.50 -15.46 -52.56
N GLU A 488 34.44 -16.31 -52.16
CA GLU A 488 35.33 -15.99 -51.04
C GLU A 488 36.49 -15.15 -51.59
N ASN A 489 36.33 -13.82 -51.54
CA ASN A 489 37.38 -12.80 -51.44
C ASN A 489 36.86 -11.44 -51.96
N ALA A 490 36.14 -10.70 -51.12
CA ALA A 490 36.16 -9.25 -51.11
C ALA A 490 35.76 -8.77 -49.71
N TRP A 491 36.71 -8.04 -49.11
CA TRP A 491 36.72 -7.33 -47.83
C TRP A 491 35.40 -6.71 -47.35
#